data_AF-A0A3C2DZZ6-F1
#
_entry.id   AF-A0A3C2DZZ6-F1
#
_cell.length_a   1.000
_cell.length_b   1.000
_cell.length_c   1.000
_cell.angle_alpha   90.00
_cell.angle_beta   90.00
_cell.angle_gamma   90.00
#
_symmetry.space_group_name_H-M   'P 1'
#
loop_
_entity.id
_entity.type
_entity.pdbx_description
1 polymer ?
#
loop_
_entity_poly.entity_id
_entity_poly.type
_entity_poly.pdbx_seq_one_letter_code
_entity_poly.pdbx_strand_id
1 'polypeptide(L)'
;MDWVIRCVSAIRAVRSEMNVPPAARIPLMVGNAGEATKARLETHGGVISVMARLDAVTLGDEVPKGSVQIVLDEATLILPLAGVIDVAAEKARLQKEIAHQMDEVARFDKKLANEKFLTKAPDEVVAEQREKREVAQGELDKLRQALERLEAL
;
A
#
# COMPACT_ATOMS: atom_id res chain seq x y z
N MET A 1 19.14 -22.42 3.83
CA MET A 1 19.50 -21.02 3.51
C MET A 1 18.53 -20.37 2.53
N ASP A 2 18.14 -21.01 1.43
CA ASP A 2 17.20 -20.42 0.45
C ASP A 2 15.91 -19.85 1.08
N TRP A 3 15.25 -20.63 1.94
CA TRP A 3 14.04 -20.18 2.64
C TRP A 3 14.24 -18.90 3.46
N VAL A 4 15.39 -18.75 4.14
CA VAL A 4 15.70 -17.55 4.94
C VAL A 4 15.81 -16.33 4.04
N ILE A 5 16.45 -16.47 2.88
CA ILE A 5 16.57 -15.39 1.90
C ILE A 5 15.19 -14.98 1.39
N ARG A 6 14.34 -15.96 1.03
CA ARG A 6 12.96 -15.70 0.60
C ARG A 6 12.15 -14.99 1.67
N CYS A 7 12.23 -15.43 2.93
CA CYS A 7 11.56 -14.80 4.07
C CYS A 7 12.00 -13.34 4.26
N VAL A 8 13.31 -13.07 4.31
CA VAL A 8 13.84 -11.71 4.47
C VAL A 8 13.45 -10.82 3.28
N SER A 9 13.53 -11.33 2.06
CA SER A 9 13.15 -10.59 0.85
C SER A 9 11.66 -10.22 0.85
N ALA A 10 10.79 -11.16 1.22
CA ALA A 10 9.36 -10.93 1.32
C ALA A 10 9.02 -9.82 2.35
N ILE A 11 9.64 -9.87 3.54
CA ILE A 11 9.44 -8.85 4.57
C ILE A 11 9.94 -7.48 4.08
N ARG A 12 11.12 -7.41 3.43
CA ARG A 12 11.67 -6.15 2.92
C ARG A 12 10.84 -5.56 1.79
N ALA A 13 10.28 -6.40 0.91
CA ALA A 13 9.39 -5.96 -0.16
C ALA A 13 8.16 -5.26 0.42
N VAL A 14 7.46 -5.91 1.35
CA VAL A 14 6.29 -5.32 2.01
C VAL A 14 6.65 -4.04 2.76
N ARG A 15 7.78 -3.99 3.47
CA ARG A 15 8.21 -2.75 4.14
C ARG A 15 8.41 -1.60 3.15
N SER A 16 8.94 -1.87 1.97
CA SER A 16 9.10 -0.87 0.92
C SER A 16 7.75 -0.44 0.34
N GLU A 17 6.87 -1.39 0.03
CA GLU A 17 5.53 -1.13 -0.52
C GLU A 17 4.68 -0.32 0.45
N MET A 18 4.78 -0.63 1.75
CA MET A 18 4.06 0.05 2.83
C MET A 18 4.78 1.29 3.36
N ASN A 19 5.86 1.72 2.71
CA ASN A 19 6.66 2.89 3.07
C ASN A 19 7.07 2.93 4.55
N VAL A 20 7.41 1.76 5.12
CA VAL A 20 7.89 1.62 6.48
C VAL A 20 9.25 2.31 6.60
N PRO A 21 9.46 3.21 7.57
CA PRO A 21 10.74 3.89 7.74
C PRO A 21 11.91 2.89 7.79
N PRO A 22 13.02 3.12 7.07
CA PRO A 22 14.13 2.15 7.00
C PRO A 22 14.75 1.82 8.37
N ALA A 23 14.71 2.78 9.29
CA ALA A 23 15.24 2.61 10.64
C ALA A 23 14.28 1.90 11.59
N ALA A 24 12.98 1.89 11.29
CA ALA A 24 11.97 1.30 12.15
C ALA A 24 12.19 -0.20 12.31
N ARG A 25 11.86 -0.69 13.51
CA ARG A 25 11.78 -2.11 13.82
C ARG A 25 10.33 -2.48 14.09
N ILE A 26 9.94 -3.68 13.66
CA ILE A 26 8.56 -4.17 13.72
C ILE A 26 8.53 -5.60 14.27
N PRO A 27 7.46 -6.02 14.97
CA PRO A 27 7.29 -7.42 15.31
C PRO A 27 6.95 -8.24 14.06
N LEU A 28 7.34 -9.51 14.07
CA LEU A 28 6.86 -10.52 13.13
C LEU A 28 6.12 -11.60 13.93
N MET A 29 4.90 -11.89 13.51
CA MET A 29 4.14 -13.06 13.94
C MET A 29 4.11 -14.06 12.78
N VAL A 30 4.19 -15.35 13.08
CA VAL A 30 4.16 -16.42 12.08
C VAL A 30 3.03 -17.38 12.41
N GLY A 31 1.96 -17.29 11.62
CA GLY A 31 0.81 -18.20 11.66
C GLY A 31 1.03 -19.40 10.74
N ASN A 32 0.23 -20.45 10.94
CA ASN A 32 0.23 -21.68 10.15
C ASN A 32 1.62 -22.34 9.98
N ALA A 33 2.55 -22.09 10.91
CA ALA A 33 3.91 -22.61 10.81
C ALA A 33 3.95 -24.13 11.03
N GLY A 34 4.36 -24.88 10.00
CA GLY A 34 4.70 -26.30 10.12
C GLY A 34 6.00 -26.52 10.91
N GLU A 35 6.30 -27.78 11.27
CA GLU A 35 7.51 -28.14 12.03
C GLU A 35 8.80 -27.66 11.35
N ALA A 36 8.88 -27.78 10.02
CA ALA A 36 10.01 -27.31 9.25
C ALA A 36 10.21 -25.80 9.38
N THR A 37 9.14 -25.00 9.32
CA THR A 37 9.21 -23.56 9.53
C THR A 37 9.60 -23.21 10.96
N LYS A 38 9.04 -23.90 11.97
CA LYS A 38 9.43 -23.70 13.37
C LYS A 38 10.92 -23.95 13.60
N ALA A 39 11.46 -25.06 13.08
CA ALA A 39 12.89 -25.39 13.18
C ALA A 39 13.78 -24.35 12.48
N ARG A 40 13.35 -23.83 11.31
CA ARG A 40 14.05 -22.75 10.60
C ARG A 40 14.06 -21.46 11.42
N LEU A 41 12.93 -21.10 12.04
CA LEU A 41 12.82 -19.90 12.88
C LEU A 41 13.66 -20.01 14.15
N GLU A 42 13.71 -21.19 14.79
CA GLU A 42 14.58 -21.43 15.94
C GLU A 42 16.06 -21.29 15.57
N THR A 43 16.45 -21.87 14.42
CA THR A 43 17.85 -21.87 13.96
C THR A 43 18.29 -20.51 13.41
N HIS A 44 17.41 -19.79 12.70
CA HIS A 44 17.78 -18.61 11.90
C HIS A 44 17.06 -17.33 12.32
N GLY A 45 16.20 -17.35 13.34
CA GLY A 45 15.38 -16.22 13.76
C GLY A 45 16.21 -14.98 14.06
N GLY A 46 17.36 -15.11 14.72
CA GLY A 46 18.26 -13.98 14.97
C GLY A 46 18.78 -13.30 13.69
N VAL A 47 19.15 -14.09 12.67
CA VAL A 47 19.60 -13.57 11.37
C VAL A 47 18.44 -12.86 10.65
N ILE A 48 17.26 -13.48 10.64
CA ILE A 48 16.05 -12.89 10.05
C ILE A 48 15.74 -11.55 10.73
N SER A 49 15.76 -11.51 12.07
CA SER A 49 15.50 -10.28 12.84
C SER A 49 16.49 -9.16 12.54
N VAL A 50 17.78 -9.46 12.37
CA VAL A 50 18.77 -8.44 12.01
C VAL A 50 18.55 -7.96 10.57
N MET A 51 18.43 -8.89 9.62
CA MET A 51 18.34 -8.54 8.21
C MET A 51 17.02 -7.86 7.84
N ALA A 52 15.92 -8.23 8.47
CA ALA A 52 14.60 -7.64 8.24
C ALA A 52 14.25 -6.50 9.22
N ARG A 53 15.13 -6.21 10.20
CA ARG A 53 14.93 -5.27 11.33
C ARG A 53 13.64 -5.56 12.10
N LEU A 54 13.58 -6.74 12.71
CA LEU A 54 12.45 -7.16 13.53
C LEU A 54 12.78 -7.05 15.01
N ASP A 55 11.82 -6.63 15.83
CA ASP A 55 11.99 -6.59 17.29
C ASP A 55 11.81 -7.95 17.93
N ALA A 56 10.87 -8.73 17.41
CA ALA A 56 10.58 -10.08 17.87
C ALA A 56 10.06 -10.92 16.71
N VAL A 57 10.28 -12.23 16.80
CA VAL A 57 9.65 -13.24 15.95
C VAL A 57 8.89 -14.19 16.86
N THR A 58 7.59 -14.29 16.67
CA THR A 58 6.69 -15.09 17.51
C THR A 58 5.81 -16.00 16.66
N LEU A 59 5.39 -17.12 17.21
CA LEU A 59 4.40 -18.00 16.58
C LEU A 59 3.01 -17.59 17.04
N GLY A 60 2.05 -17.54 16.11
CA GLY A 60 0.66 -17.23 16.43
C GLY A 60 -0.17 -16.96 15.19
N ASP A 61 -1.44 -17.36 15.26
CA ASP A 61 -2.42 -17.21 14.17
C ASP A 61 -3.30 -15.96 14.32
N GLU A 62 -3.12 -15.20 15.42
CA GLU A 62 -3.81 -13.93 15.59
C GLU A 62 -3.27 -12.89 14.60
N VAL A 63 -4.19 -12.19 13.94
CA VAL A 63 -3.86 -11.10 13.02
C VAL A 63 -4.38 -9.79 13.63
N PRO A 64 -3.51 -9.02 14.31
CA PRO A 64 -3.88 -7.70 14.81
C PRO A 64 -4.37 -6.79 13.68
N LYS A 65 -5.24 -5.83 13.99
CA LYS A 65 -5.62 -4.77 13.05
C LYS A 65 -4.37 -3.99 12.61
N GLY A 66 -4.33 -3.55 11.36
CA GLY A 66 -3.17 -2.89 10.76
C GLY A 66 -1.99 -3.81 10.52
N SER A 67 -2.24 -5.11 10.39
CA SER A 67 -1.22 -6.07 9.97
C SER A 67 -1.28 -6.36 8.48
N VAL A 68 -0.11 -6.49 7.87
CA VAL A 68 0.02 -7.04 6.51
C VAL A 68 0.38 -8.52 6.62
N GLN A 69 -0.26 -9.34 5.79
CA GLN A 69 -0.06 -10.79 5.76
C GLN A 69 0.61 -11.21 4.46
N ILE A 70 1.60 -12.10 4.57
CA ILE A 70 2.33 -12.67 3.44
C ILE A 70 2.32 -14.19 3.59
N VAL A 71 1.87 -14.91 2.57
CA VAL A 71 1.98 -16.37 2.57
C VAL A 71 3.36 -16.76 2.06
N LEU A 72 4.11 -17.52 2.84
CA LEU A 72 5.40 -18.09 2.46
C LEU A 72 5.36 -19.60 2.70
N ASP A 73 5.27 -20.34 1.60
CA ASP A 73 5.04 -21.79 1.61
C ASP A 73 3.77 -22.12 2.43
N GLU A 74 3.88 -22.85 3.54
CA GLU A 74 2.75 -23.13 4.43
C GLU A 74 2.47 -22.04 5.47
N ALA A 75 3.46 -21.19 5.76
CA ALA A 75 3.40 -20.23 6.85
C ALA A 75 2.82 -18.88 6.41
N THR A 76 2.15 -18.20 7.33
CA THR A 76 1.67 -16.83 7.14
C THR A 76 2.52 -15.88 7.97
N LEU A 77 3.32 -15.05 7.31
CA LEU A 77 4.07 -13.97 7.94
C LEU A 77 3.12 -12.80 8.17
N ILE A 78 2.94 -12.40 9.41
CA ILE A 78 2.03 -11.34 9.85
C ILE A 78 2.91 -10.22 10.41
N LEU A 79 2.84 -9.05 9.79
CA LEU A 79 3.61 -7.87 10.16
C LEU A 79 2.64 -6.81 10.70
N PRO A 80 2.49 -6.66 12.02
CA PRO A 80 1.76 -5.54 12.60
C PRO A 80 2.49 -4.23 12.28
N LEU A 81 1.91 -3.44 11.38
CA LEU A 81 2.49 -2.16 10.93
C LEU A 81 1.82 -0.96 11.58
N ALA A 82 0.69 -1.15 12.28
CA ALA A 82 -0.01 -0.11 13.01
C ALA A 82 0.95 0.70 13.91
N GLY A 83 1.03 2.01 13.65
CA GLY A 83 1.88 2.94 14.40
C GLY A 83 3.35 3.01 13.96
N VAL A 84 3.78 2.20 12.98
CA VAL A 84 5.16 2.23 12.45
C VAL A 84 5.22 2.82 11.04
N ILE A 85 4.19 2.55 10.23
CA ILE A 85 3.98 3.30 8.99
C ILE A 85 3.53 4.72 9.34
N ASP A 86 4.06 5.72 8.63
CA ASP A 86 3.59 7.11 8.75
C ASP A 86 2.27 7.25 7.98
N VAL A 87 1.22 6.58 8.49
CA VAL A 87 -0.14 6.63 7.95
C VAL A 87 -0.59 8.07 7.84
N ALA A 88 -0.20 8.92 8.80
CA ALA A 88 -0.56 10.32 8.81
C ALA A 88 0.06 11.07 7.62
N ALA A 89 1.35 10.91 7.35
CA ALA A 89 2.00 11.53 6.20
C ALA A 89 1.51 10.96 4.88
N GLU A 90 1.33 9.64 4.78
CA GLU A 90 0.85 9.00 3.55
C GLU A 90 -0.60 9.38 3.25
N LYS A 91 -1.46 9.41 4.28
CA LYS A 91 -2.82 9.94 4.19
C LYS A 91 -2.81 11.40 3.77
N ALA A 92 -1.97 12.24 4.37
CA ALA A 92 -1.87 13.65 4.00
C ALA A 92 -1.41 13.83 2.54
N ARG A 93 -0.47 13.02 2.07
CA ARG A 93 -0.01 12.99 0.67
C ARG A 93 -1.15 12.63 -0.27
N LEU A 94 -1.81 11.49 -0.01
CA LEU A 94 -2.93 11.02 -0.83
C LEU A 94 -4.09 12.01 -0.83
N GLN A 95 -4.44 12.60 0.31
CA GLN A 95 -5.49 13.63 0.40
C GLN A 95 -5.13 14.88 -0.42
N LYS A 96 -3.87 15.28 -0.43
CA LYS A 96 -3.40 16.42 -1.24
C LYS A 96 -3.47 16.11 -2.74
N GLU A 97 -3.06 14.91 -3.16
CA GLU A 97 -3.16 14.45 -4.55
C GLU A 97 -4.63 14.33 -5.00
N ILE A 98 -5.50 13.78 -4.15
CA ILE A 98 -6.94 13.71 -4.38
C ILE A 98 -7.51 15.12 -4.56
N ALA A 99 -7.16 16.07 -3.70
CA ALA A 99 -7.64 17.44 -3.82
C ALA A 99 -7.20 18.09 -5.14
N HIS A 100 -5.94 17.90 -5.53
CA HIS A 100 -5.43 18.40 -6.82
C HIS A 100 -6.18 17.79 -8.00
N GLN A 101 -6.39 16.48 -7.99
CA GLN A 101 -7.08 15.78 -9.08
C GLN A 101 -8.57 16.14 -9.15
N MET A 102 -9.21 16.34 -7.99
CA MET A 102 -10.58 16.84 -7.91
C MET A 102 -10.71 18.23 -8.55
N ASP A 103 -9.74 19.13 -8.33
CA ASP A 103 -9.72 20.46 -8.95
C ASP A 103 -9.58 20.37 -10.47
N GLU A 104 -8.74 19.45 -10.98
CA GLU A 104 -8.59 19.22 -12.43
C GLU A 104 -9.88 18.67 -13.05
N VAL A 105 -10.52 17.67 -12.43
CA VAL A 105 -11.83 17.18 -12.89
C VAL A 105 -12.86 18.31 -12.89
N ALA A 106 -12.92 19.12 -11.83
CA ALA A 106 -13.85 20.23 -11.73
C ALA A 106 -13.61 21.31 -12.81
N ARG A 107 -12.36 21.54 -13.22
CA ARG A 107 -12.02 22.44 -14.33
C ARG A 107 -12.58 21.94 -15.66
N PHE A 108 -12.42 20.65 -15.94
CA PHE A 108 -13.00 20.06 -17.15
C PHE A 108 -14.52 20.06 -17.12
N ASP A 109 -15.13 19.68 -15.99
CA ASP A 109 -16.59 19.69 -15.82
C ASP A 109 -17.17 21.09 -16.03
N LYS A 110 -16.54 22.13 -15.46
CA LYS A 110 -16.96 23.52 -15.67
C LYS A 110 -16.89 23.94 -17.15
N LYS A 111 -15.85 23.50 -17.87
CA LYS A 111 -15.67 23.81 -19.29
C LYS A 111 -16.68 23.07 -20.16
N LEU A 112 -16.96 21.80 -19.85
CA LEU A 112 -17.94 20.96 -20.55
C LEU A 112 -19.40 21.33 -20.21
N ALA A 113 -19.66 21.96 -19.06
CA ALA A 113 -20.97 22.50 -18.70
C ALA A 113 -21.27 23.86 -19.36
N ASN A 114 -20.27 24.52 -19.94
CA ASN A 114 -20.46 25.82 -20.58
C ASN A 114 -21.06 25.64 -21.98
N GLU A 115 -22.35 25.94 -22.12
CA GLU A 115 -23.08 25.85 -23.39
C GLU A 115 -22.42 26.66 -24.53
N LYS A 116 -21.78 27.80 -24.23
CA LYS A 116 -21.05 28.58 -25.25
C LYS A 116 -19.79 27.85 -25.74
N PHE A 117 -19.18 27.04 -24.89
CA PHE A 117 -18.04 26.21 -25.29
C PHE A 117 -18.53 25.03 -26.14
N LEU A 118 -19.59 24.34 -25.71
CA LEU A 118 -20.16 23.22 -26.46
C LEU A 118 -20.67 23.62 -27.85
N THR A 119 -21.20 24.84 -28.02
CA THR A 119 -21.76 25.30 -29.29
C THR A 119 -20.75 25.97 -30.22
N LYS A 120 -19.61 26.45 -29.70
CA LYS A 120 -18.60 27.17 -30.50
C LYS A 120 -17.29 26.41 -30.69
N ALA A 121 -16.98 25.46 -29.82
CA ALA A 121 -15.77 24.66 -29.97
C ALA A 121 -16.00 23.58 -31.04
N PRO A 122 -14.97 23.25 -31.85
CA PRO A 122 -15.02 22.10 -32.73
C PRO A 122 -15.28 20.80 -31.95
N ASP A 123 -15.99 19.85 -32.57
CA ASP A 123 -16.32 18.56 -31.95
C ASP A 123 -15.08 17.80 -31.46
N GLU A 124 -13.98 17.88 -32.20
CA GLU A 124 -12.69 17.29 -31.83
C GLU A 124 -12.16 17.86 -30.50
N VAL A 125 -12.28 19.18 -30.31
CA VAL A 125 -11.85 19.84 -29.08
C VAL A 125 -12.77 19.46 -27.91
N VAL A 126 -14.07 19.32 -28.15
CA VAL A 126 -15.02 18.86 -27.11
C VAL A 126 -14.73 17.42 -26.72
N ALA A 127 -14.47 16.54 -27.70
CA ALA A 127 -14.11 15.14 -27.48
C ALA A 127 -12.80 15.02 -26.69
N GLU A 128 -11.77 15.77 -27.05
CA GLU A 128 -10.48 15.81 -26.34
C GLU A 128 -10.65 16.25 -24.87
N GLN A 129 -11.50 17.25 -24.60
CA GLN A 129 -11.78 17.66 -23.22
C GLN A 129 -12.53 16.59 -22.42
N ARG A 130 -13.43 15.83 -23.06
CA ARG A 130 -14.13 14.71 -22.40
C ARG A 130 -13.18 13.57 -22.08
N GLU A 131 -12.28 13.22 -23.01
CA GLU A 131 -11.26 12.19 -22.79
C GLU A 131 -10.32 12.59 -21.64
N LYS A 132 -9.82 13.82 -21.64
CA LYS A 132 -8.98 14.34 -20.54
C LYS A 132 -9.70 14.29 -19.19
N ARG A 133 -11.00 14.58 -19.16
CA ARG A 133 -11.84 14.49 -17.97
C ARG A 133 -12.00 13.05 -17.49
N GLU A 134 -12.19 12.09 -18.38
CA GLU A 134 -12.26 10.66 -18.03
C GLU A 134 -10.93 10.12 -17.49
N VAL A 135 -9.82 10.47 -18.13
CA VAL A 135 -8.48 10.12 -17.63
C VAL A 135 -8.28 10.68 -16.22
N ALA A 136 -8.58 11.97 -16.03
CA ALA A 136 -8.43 12.61 -14.74
C ALA A 136 -9.31 11.97 -13.65
N GLN A 137 -10.56 11.61 -13.99
CA GLN A 137 -11.48 10.90 -13.11
C GLN A 137 -10.95 9.50 -12.74
N GLY A 138 -10.42 8.75 -13.71
CA GLY A 138 -9.84 7.43 -13.46
C GLY A 138 -8.64 7.46 -12.53
N GLU A 139 -7.80 8.50 -12.61
CA GLU A 139 -6.71 8.74 -11.67
C GLU A 139 -7.22 9.08 -10.26
N LEU A 140 -8.25 9.93 -10.17
CA LEU A 140 -8.89 10.29 -8.89
C LEU A 140 -9.44 9.06 -8.17
N ASP A 141 -10.11 8.17 -8.90
CA ASP A 141 -10.69 6.96 -8.33
C ASP A 141 -9.63 5.99 -7.82
N LYS A 142 -8.50 5.86 -8.54
CA LYS A 142 -7.33 5.08 -8.07
C LYS A 142 -6.74 5.64 -6.78
N LEU A 143 -6.61 6.97 -6.67
CA LEU A 143 -6.11 7.62 -5.46
C LEU A 143 -7.05 7.41 -4.28
N ARG A 144 -8.37 7.49 -4.50
CA ARG A 144 -9.39 7.22 -3.46
C ARG A 144 -9.34 5.78 -2.98
N GLN A 145 -9.20 4.81 -3.88
CA GLN A 145 -9.03 3.39 -3.50
C GLN A 145 -7.73 3.13 -2.73
N ALA A 146 -6.65 3.85 -3.05
CA ALA A 146 -5.41 3.79 -2.28
C ALA A 146 -5.61 4.33 -0.85
N LEU A 147 -6.31 5.47 -0.72
CA LEU A 147 -6.63 6.04 0.59
C LEU A 147 -7.54 5.12 1.42
N GLU A 148 -8.56 4.52 0.82
CA GLU A 148 -9.46 3.59 1.51
C GLU A 148 -8.72 2.35 2.03
N ARG A 149 -7.84 1.76 1.20
CA ARG A 149 -6.97 0.65 1.64
C ARG A 149 -6.04 1.06 2.79
N LEU A 150 -5.53 2.29 2.76
CA LEU A 150 -4.69 2.83 3.82
C LEU A 150 -5.47 3.03 5.13
N GLU A 151 -6.73 3.47 5.05
CA GLU A 151 -7.61 3.65 6.22
C GLU A 151 -8.14 2.32 6.77
N ALA A 152 -8.14 1.26 5.96
CA ALA A 152 -8.52 -0.09 6.37
C ALA A 152 -7.40 -0.89 7.07
N LEU A 153 -6.16 -0.37 7.08
CA LEU A 153 -5.05 -0.88 7.89
C LEU A 153 -5.24 -0.44 9.34
#